data_AF-A0A1B6HSD7-F1
#
_entry.id   AF-A0A1B6HSD7-F1
#
_cell.length_a   1.000
_cell.length_b   1.000
_cell.length_c   1.000
_cell.angle_alpha   90.00
_cell.angle_beta   90.00
_cell.angle_gamma   90.00
#
_symmetry.space_group_name_H-M   'P 1'
#
loop_
_entity.id
_entity.type
_entity.pdbx_description
1 polymer ?
#
loop_
_entity_poly.entity_id
_entity_poly.type
_entity_poly.pdbx_seq_one_letter_code
_entity_poly.pdbx_strand_id
1 'polypeptide(L)'
;VLLLTMYLRFRWQYRHVLATAAKLSCPPTLPIIGNAHLFFGDITDVTKNLRKISSNSDGIFCFWMGPIPFFVIVDPADIQIVLNSSSMLEKDNLYSVFRVFLGNSIFSSPVHVWKKYRRLMNPVMRPSNVEHFLPAFNEVSRKLTEQLSVSSPPSDRTNEIFEMAVNGSTRSIFSRKIFYDNMKEIKFGIDSVGKLLILRLFKFWLHFDWLFKLLYWKELKESFKIRDKCMDVISQEWKDGATIKKGELPGENQNTDRLSGLNLVDVMFENLPIISDDHDWMDEFITMIVGATDTIVSALSFLLFTIG
;
A
#
# COMPACT_ATOMS: atom_id res chain seq x y z
N VAL A 1 0.32 -9.01 -39.44
CA VAL A 1 1.79 -9.19 -39.33
C VAL A 1 2.33 -8.69 -37.98
N LEU A 2 2.10 -7.43 -37.58
CA LEU A 2 2.62 -6.86 -36.31
C LEU A 2 2.21 -7.61 -35.03
N LEU A 3 0.94 -8.01 -34.90
CA LEU A 3 0.48 -8.75 -33.71
C LEU A 3 1.12 -10.15 -33.62
N LEU A 4 1.29 -10.82 -34.77
CA LEU A 4 1.93 -12.13 -34.84
C LEU A 4 3.42 -12.02 -34.47
N THR A 5 4.12 -11.01 -34.97
CA THR A 5 5.54 -10.80 -34.63
C THR A 5 5.72 -10.41 -33.16
N MET A 6 4.85 -9.58 -32.58
CA MET A 6 4.84 -9.30 -31.14
C MET A 6 4.59 -10.57 -30.32
N TYR A 7 3.62 -11.39 -30.71
CA TYR A 7 3.31 -12.64 -30.02
C TYR A 7 4.48 -13.63 -30.07
N LEU A 8 5.10 -13.81 -31.24
CA LEU A 8 6.27 -14.68 -31.40
C LEU A 8 7.47 -14.18 -30.59
N ARG A 9 7.73 -12.86 -30.58
CA ARG A 9 8.75 -12.25 -29.73
C ARG A 9 8.49 -12.49 -28.25
N PHE A 10 7.25 -12.29 -27.79
CA PHE A 10 6.86 -12.58 -26.41
C PHE A 10 7.10 -14.06 -26.06
N ARG A 11 6.62 -14.99 -26.89
CA ARG A 11 6.83 -16.44 -26.65
C ARG A 11 8.31 -16.82 -26.62
N TRP A 12 9.13 -16.21 -27.45
CA TRP A 12 10.57 -16.44 -27.45
C TRP A 12 11.25 -15.87 -26.20
N GLN A 13 10.94 -14.63 -25.85
CA GLN A 13 11.50 -13.94 -24.68
C GLN A 13 11.17 -14.67 -23.37
N TYR A 14 9.93 -15.15 -23.23
CA TYR A 14 9.43 -15.81 -22.02
C TYR A 14 9.49 -17.35 -22.09
N ARG A 15 10.17 -17.94 -23.07
CA ARG A 15 10.17 -19.41 -23.33
C ARG A 15 10.45 -20.27 -22.09
N HIS A 16 11.37 -19.85 -21.23
CA HIS A 16 11.74 -20.57 -20.01
C HIS A 16 10.64 -20.50 -18.94
N VAL A 17 9.99 -19.35 -18.82
CA VAL A 17 8.85 -19.15 -17.92
C VAL A 17 7.67 -20.00 -18.40
N LEU A 18 7.37 -19.97 -19.71
CA LEU A 18 6.31 -20.78 -20.31
C LEU A 18 6.58 -22.29 -20.15
N ALA A 19 7.84 -22.72 -20.33
CA ALA A 19 8.24 -24.12 -20.13
C ALA A 19 8.11 -24.55 -18.66
N THR A 20 8.30 -23.63 -17.71
CA THR A 20 8.10 -23.89 -16.28
C THR A 20 6.62 -23.99 -15.96
N ALA A 21 5.80 -23.05 -16.45
CA ALA A 21 4.35 -23.08 -16.28
C ALA A 21 3.73 -24.36 -16.85
N ALA A 22 4.25 -24.88 -17.97
CA ALA A 22 3.78 -26.14 -18.57
C ALA A 22 4.04 -27.39 -17.71
N LYS A 23 4.94 -27.31 -16.73
CA LYS A 23 5.23 -28.41 -15.78
C LYS A 23 4.34 -28.37 -14.54
N LEU A 24 3.63 -27.27 -14.31
CA LEU A 24 2.81 -27.08 -13.12
C LEU A 24 1.34 -27.40 -13.43
N SER A 25 0.61 -27.75 -12.38
CA SER A 25 -0.84 -27.86 -12.44
C SER A 25 -1.43 -26.47 -12.65
N CYS A 26 -2.15 -26.27 -13.76
CA CYS A 26 -2.85 -25.02 -14.02
C CYS A 26 -4.29 -25.32 -14.44
N PRO A 27 -5.30 -24.55 -13.95
CA PRO A 27 -6.68 -24.78 -14.32
C PRO A 27 -6.90 -24.65 -15.84
N PRO A 28 -7.90 -25.35 -16.42
CA PRO A 28 -8.19 -25.26 -17.85
C PRO A 28 -8.32 -23.80 -18.32
N THR A 29 -7.53 -23.46 -19.34
CA THR A 29 -7.42 -22.09 -19.87
C THR A 29 -8.35 -21.88 -21.05
N LEU A 30 -9.03 -20.73 -21.11
CA LEU A 30 -9.73 -20.30 -22.31
C LEU A 30 -8.75 -19.68 -23.33
N PRO A 31 -9.04 -19.79 -24.65
CA PRO A 31 -8.21 -19.14 -25.67
C PRO A 31 -8.06 -17.64 -25.39
N ILE A 32 -6.86 -17.10 -25.59
CA ILE A 32 -6.48 -15.67 -25.48
C ILE A 32 -6.50 -15.13 -24.05
N ILE A 33 -7.54 -15.39 -23.25
CA ILE A 33 -7.73 -14.78 -21.92
C ILE A 33 -7.22 -15.65 -20.76
N GLY A 34 -6.93 -16.92 -21.00
CA GLY A 34 -6.46 -17.84 -19.98
C GLY A 34 -7.52 -18.13 -18.92
N ASN A 35 -7.14 -18.00 -17.65
CA ASN A 35 -7.99 -18.15 -16.48
C ASN A 35 -8.61 -16.83 -16.00
N ALA A 36 -8.49 -15.74 -16.76
CA ALA A 36 -9.03 -14.43 -16.38
C ALA A 36 -10.53 -14.47 -15.99
N HIS A 37 -11.30 -15.36 -16.61
CA HIS A 37 -12.72 -15.56 -16.30
C HIS A 37 -13.00 -15.98 -14.85
N LEU A 38 -12.04 -16.61 -14.17
CA LEU A 38 -12.13 -16.98 -12.75
C LEU A 38 -12.10 -15.74 -11.84
N PHE A 39 -11.69 -14.60 -12.39
CA PHE A 39 -11.57 -13.33 -11.68
C PHE A 39 -12.67 -12.33 -12.08
N PHE A 40 -13.73 -12.81 -12.76
CA PHE A 40 -14.91 -11.99 -13.06
C PHE A 40 -15.89 -12.04 -11.90
N GLY A 41 -16.69 -10.98 -11.77
CA GLY A 41 -17.63 -10.81 -10.67
C GLY A 41 -17.13 -9.79 -9.64
N ASP A 42 -17.73 -9.84 -8.45
CA ASP A 42 -17.30 -9.04 -7.32
C ASP A 42 -16.12 -9.69 -6.57
N ILE A 43 -15.58 -9.00 -5.56
CA ILE A 43 -14.45 -9.52 -4.78
C ILE A 43 -14.79 -10.82 -4.03
N THR A 44 -16.06 -11.05 -3.72
CA THR A 44 -16.55 -12.26 -3.06
C THR A 44 -16.44 -13.46 -4.00
N ASP A 45 -16.86 -13.28 -5.26
CA ASP A 45 -16.75 -14.31 -6.30
C ASP A 45 -15.28 -14.66 -6.58
N VAL A 46 -14.44 -13.64 -6.73
CA VAL A 46 -12.99 -13.79 -6.92
C VAL A 46 -12.37 -14.57 -5.76
N THR A 47 -12.71 -14.20 -4.52
CA THR A 47 -12.17 -14.85 -3.32
C THR A 47 -12.62 -16.30 -3.20
N LYS A 48 -13.89 -16.60 -3.53
CA LYS A 48 -14.41 -17.98 -3.57
C LYS A 48 -13.68 -18.83 -4.60
N ASN A 49 -13.45 -18.30 -5.80
CA ASN A 49 -12.73 -19.00 -6.86
C ASN A 49 -11.27 -19.26 -6.45
N LEU A 50 -10.57 -18.26 -5.93
CA LEU A 50 -9.20 -18.41 -5.42
C LEU A 50 -9.12 -19.47 -4.30
N ARG A 51 -10.06 -19.46 -3.36
CA ARG A 51 -10.14 -20.48 -2.30
C ARG A 51 -10.32 -21.88 -2.88
N LYS A 52 -11.22 -22.05 -3.84
CA LYS A 52 -11.49 -23.35 -4.48
C LYS A 52 -10.28 -23.88 -5.25
N ILE A 53 -9.54 -23.01 -5.94
CA ILE A 53 -8.35 -23.42 -6.70
C ILE A 53 -7.21 -23.78 -5.75
N SER A 54 -6.97 -22.95 -4.74
CA SER A 54 -5.90 -23.18 -3.75
C SER A 54 -6.14 -24.44 -2.92
N SER A 55 -7.39 -24.74 -2.50
CA SER A 55 -7.68 -25.94 -1.72
C SER A 55 -7.52 -27.24 -2.50
N ASN A 56 -7.56 -27.18 -3.84
CA ASN A 56 -7.48 -28.34 -4.72
C ASN A 56 -6.09 -28.52 -5.34
N SER A 57 -5.14 -27.65 -5.01
CA SER A 57 -3.80 -27.64 -5.59
C SER A 57 -2.80 -28.10 -4.54
N ASP A 58 -2.11 -29.21 -4.80
CA ASP A 58 -0.99 -29.66 -3.98
C ASP A 58 0.29 -28.92 -4.41
N GLY A 59 0.86 -28.12 -3.51
CA GLY A 59 2.13 -27.41 -3.72
C GLY A 59 2.02 -26.14 -4.56
N ILE A 60 2.85 -26.02 -5.60
CA ILE A 60 2.92 -24.85 -6.49
C ILE A 60 2.01 -25.08 -7.69
N PHE A 61 1.13 -24.13 -7.96
CA PHE A 61 0.27 -24.15 -9.14
C PHE A 61 0.38 -22.86 -9.94
N CYS A 62 -0.18 -22.84 -11.15
CA CYS A 62 -0.21 -21.63 -11.96
C CYS A 62 -1.61 -21.28 -12.44
N PHE A 63 -1.84 -20.01 -12.74
CA PHE A 63 -2.97 -19.57 -13.54
C PHE A 63 -2.51 -18.58 -14.59
N TRP A 64 -3.25 -18.48 -15.68
CA TRP A 64 -2.91 -17.63 -16.81
C TRP A 64 -3.79 -16.39 -16.85
N MET A 65 -3.19 -15.21 -16.92
CA MET A 65 -3.89 -13.97 -17.23
C MET A 65 -3.49 -13.55 -18.64
N GLY A 66 -4.34 -13.92 -19.60
CA GLY A 66 -3.99 -13.88 -21.01
C GLY A 66 -2.71 -14.69 -21.28
N PRO A 67 -1.65 -14.08 -21.85
CA PRO A 67 -0.40 -14.79 -22.16
C PRO A 67 0.58 -14.85 -20.97
N ILE A 68 0.26 -14.25 -19.82
CA ILE A 68 1.17 -14.12 -18.67
C ILE A 68 0.80 -15.17 -17.61
N PRO A 69 1.70 -16.11 -17.27
CA PRO A 69 1.47 -17.05 -16.18
C PRO A 69 1.77 -16.39 -14.83
N PHE A 70 0.91 -16.66 -13.86
CA PHE A 70 1.06 -16.32 -12.45
C PHE A 70 1.29 -17.60 -11.67
N PHE A 71 2.38 -17.63 -10.90
CA PHE A 71 2.73 -18.76 -10.05
C PHE A 71 2.24 -18.51 -8.63
N VAL A 72 1.53 -19.48 -8.06
CA VAL A 72 1.00 -19.42 -6.71
C VAL A 72 1.66 -20.51 -5.89
N ILE A 73 2.22 -20.10 -4.76
CA ILE A 73 2.88 -20.98 -3.80
C ILE A 73 1.97 -21.05 -2.59
N VAL A 74 1.55 -22.26 -2.22
CA VAL A 74 0.65 -22.50 -1.09
C VAL A 74 1.39 -23.11 0.10
N ASP A 75 2.44 -23.89 -0.16
CA ASP A 75 3.22 -24.55 0.89
C ASP A 75 4.05 -23.52 1.69
N PRO A 76 3.92 -23.48 3.03
CA PRO A 76 4.67 -22.52 3.85
C PRO A 76 6.20 -22.64 3.75
N ALA A 77 6.76 -23.84 3.56
CA ALA A 77 8.20 -24.02 3.43
C ALA A 77 8.70 -23.42 2.11
N ASP A 78 7.97 -23.62 1.01
CA ASP A 78 8.28 -23.00 -0.27
C ASP A 78 8.13 -21.47 -0.22
N ILE A 79 7.07 -20.96 0.43
CA ILE A 79 6.88 -19.52 0.66
C ILE A 79 8.07 -18.95 1.42
N GLN A 80 8.55 -19.64 2.47
CA GLN A 80 9.70 -19.21 3.25
C GLN A 80 10.97 -19.13 2.40
N ILE A 81 11.22 -20.10 1.52
CA ILE A 81 12.38 -20.09 0.61
C ILE A 81 12.31 -18.87 -0.33
N VAL A 82 11.15 -18.63 -0.94
CA VAL A 82 10.98 -17.53 -1.90
C VAL A 82 11.08 -16.16 -1.22
N LEU A 83 10.40 -15.96 -0.09
CA LEU A 83 10.39 -14.68 0.63
C LEU A 83 11.75 -14.32 1.25
N ASN A 84 12.60 -15.31 1.55
CA ASN A 84 13.96 -15.08 2.05
C ASN A 84 15.02 -14.98 0.94
N SER A 85 14.65 -15.23 -0.32
CA SER A 85 15.60 -15.16 -1.42
C SER A 85 15.88 -13.71 -1.84
N SER A 86 17.15 -13.32 -1.86
CA SER A 86 17.57 -12.02 -2.38
C SER A 86 17.34 -11.84 -3.88
N SER A 87 17.11 -12.93 -4.63
CA SER A 87 16.79 -12.88 -6.06
C SER A 87 15.32 -12.56 -6.34
N MET A 88 14.44 -12.63 -5.33
CA MET A 88 12.99 -12.43 -5.46
C MET A 88 12.51 -11.08 -4.90
N LEU A 89 13.43 -10.11 -4.77
CA LEU A 89 13.13 -8.80 -4.22
C LEU A 89 12.48 -7.84 -5.23
N GLU A 90 12.65 -8.08 -6.53
CA GLU A 90 12.17 -7.18 -7.58
C GLU A 90 10.65 -7.17 -7.66
N LYS A 91 10.10 -5.97 -7.82
CA LYS A 91 8.65 -5.78 -7.89
C LYS A 91 8.16 -6.08 -9.30
N ASP A 92 7.05 -6.82 -9.38
CA ASP A 92 6.39 -7.06 -10.65
C ASP A 92 5.87 -5.74 -11.25
N ASN A 93 5.68 -5.69 -12.57
CA ASN A 93 5.12 -4.54 -13.25
C ASN A 93 3.71 -4.17 -12.76
N LEU A 94 2.99 -5.09 -12.11
CA LEU A 94 1.75 -4.79 -11.39
C LEU A 94 1.93 -3.71 -10.31
N TYR A 95 3.13 -3.51 -9.76
CA TYR A 95 3.41 -2.43 -8.82
C TYR A 95 3.38 -1.03 -9.48
N SER A 96 3.39 -0.94 -10.82
CA SER A 96 3.27 0.34 -11.53
C SER A 96 1.99 1.09 -11.17
N VAL A 97 0.91 0.37 -10.85
CA VAL A 97 -0.36 1.00 -10.42
C VAL A 97 -0.18 1.74 -9.10
N PHE A 98 0.59 1.17 -8.17
CA PHE A 98 0.89 1.82 -6.91
C PHE A 98 1.82 3.01 -7.10
N ARG A 99 2.78 2.95 -8.03
CA ARG A 99 3.65 4.10 -8.34
C ARG A 99 2.88 5.33 -8.78
N VAL A 100 1.72 5.16 -9.40
CA VAL A 100 0.86 6.29 -9.81
C VAL A 100 0.36 7.08 -8.60
N PHE A 101 0.08 6.42 -7.47
CA PHE A 101 -0.48 7.08 -6.27
C PHE A 101 0.55 7.31 -5.15
N LEU A 102 1.50 6.41 -5.00
CA LEU A 102 2.49 6.38 -3.93
C LEU A 102 3.90 6.75 -4.40
N GLY A 103 4.07 7.07 -5.69
CA GLY A 103 5.35 7.42 -6.29
C GLY A 103 6.41 6.33 -6.14
N ASN A 104 7.67 6.71 -5.97
CA ASN A 104 8.80 5.80 -5.75
C ASN A 104 9.10 5.68 -4.25
N SER A 105 8.19 5.05 -3.51
CA SER A 105 8.31 4.79 -2.08
C SER A 105 8.82 3.38 -1.75
N ILE A 106 8.95 3.08 -0.46
CA ILE A 106 9.32 1.77 0.08
C ILE A 106 8.43 0.63 -0.42
N PHE A 107 7.20 0.94 -0.85
CA PHE A 107 6.23 -0.04 -1.32
C PHE A 107 6.42 -0.42 -2.79
N SER A 108 6.79 0.55 -3.64
CA SER A 108 6.67 0.46 -5.11
C SER A 108 8.01 0.60 -5.84
N SER A 109 9.07 1.06 -5.17
CA SER A 109 10.38 1.33 -5.74
C SER A 109 11.08 0.10 -6.30
N PRO A 110 11.94 0.26 -7.33
CA PRO A 110 12.83 -0.81 -7.79
C PRO A 110 13.85 -1.18 -6.70
N VAL A 111 14.42 -2.39 -6.76
CA VAL A 111 15.23 -2.96 -5.66
C VAL A 111 16.42 -2.10 -5.26
N HIS A 112 17.11 -1.49 -6.22
CA HIS A 112 18.30 -0.68 -5.95
C HIS A 112 17.97 0.59 -5.14
N VAL A 113 16.84 1.25 -5.44
CA VAL A 113 16.29 2.37 -4.67
C VAL A 113 15.79 1.86 -3.31
N TRP A 114 14.94 0.83 -3.32
CA TRP A 114 14.33 0.26 -2.11
C TRP A 114 15.37 -0.15 -1.06
N LYS A 115 16.47 -0.82 -1.45
CA LYS A 115 17.53 -1.25 -0.50
C LYS A 115 18.14 -0.07 0.26
N LYS A 116 18.37 1.06 -0.44
CA LYS A 116 18.93 2.28 0.15
C LYS A 116 17.95 2.89 1.15
N TYR A 117 16.75 3.24 0.72
CA TYR A 117 15.79 3.97 1.56
C TYR A 117 15.22 3.12 2.70
N ARG A 118 15.02 1.80 2.48
CA ARG A 118 14.68 0.87 3.56
C ARG A 118 15.71 0.88 4.68
N ARG A 119 17.00 0.87 4.33
CA ARG A 119 18.07 0.88 5.32
C ARG A 119 18.04 2.16 6.14
N LEU A 120 17.75 3.30 5.53
CA LEU A 120 17.62 4.59 6.21
C LEU A 120 16.41 4.66 7.14
N MET A 121 15.27 4.08 6.73
CA MET A 121 14.03 4.09 7.51
C MET A 121 13.96 3.04 8.62
N ASN A 122 14.66 1.91 8.48
CA ASN A 122 14.63 0.80 9.44
C ASN A 122 14.80 1.20 10.92
N PRO A 123 15.68 2.16 11.29
CA PRO A 123 15.81 2.62 12.67
C PRO A 123 14.51 3.13 13.30
N VAL A 124 13.63 3.79 12.54
CA VAL A 124 12.34 4.31 13.01
C VAL A 124 11.41 3.17 13.44
N MET A 125 11.48 2.03 12.75
CA MET A 125 10.62 0.88 12.97
C MET A 125 11.22 -0.17 13.91
N ARG A 126 12.37 0.12 14.54
CA ARG A 126 12.94 -0.79 15.55
C ARG A 126 12.02 -0.86 16.76
N PRO A 127 11.80 -2.04 17.38
CA PRO A 127 10.92 -2.15 18.54
C PRO A 127 11.25 -1.15 19.67
N SER A 128 12.54 -0.99 19.99
CA SER A 128 13.00 -0.02 20.99
C SER A 128 12.62 1.43 20.65
N ASN A 129 12.53 1.76 19.36
CA ASN A 129 12.11 3.08 18.92
C ASN A 129 10.58 3.24 18.97
N VAL A 130 9.85 2.20 18.57
CA VAL A 130 8.38 2.18 18.58
C VAL A 130 7.81 2.36 19.99
N GLU A 131 8.52 1.90 21.03
CA GLU A 131 8.13 2.13 22.43
C GLU A 131 7.96 3.62 22.76
N HIS A 132 8.73 4.51 22.13
CA HIS A 132 8.58 5.96 22.32
C HIS A 132 7.27 6.52 21.75
N PHE A 133 6.58 5.78 20.89
CA PHE A 133 5.28 6.16 20.30
C PHE A 133 4.09 5.64 21.10
N LEU A 134 4.30 4.80 22.12
CA LEU A 134 3.24 4.31 23.01
C LEU A 134 2.37 5.41 23.62
N PRO A 135 2.89 6.58 24.05
CA PRO A 135 2.04 7.66 24.53
C PRO A 135 1.02 8.13 23.48
N ALA A 136 1.44 8.24 22.21
CA ALA A 136 0.53 8.62 21.13
C ALA A 136 -0.51 7.54 20.85
N PHE A 137 -0.11 6.26 20.83
CA PHE A 137 -1.03 5.14 20.67
C PHE A 137 -2.05 5.06 21.80
N ASN A 138 -1.62 5.20 23.04
CA ASN A 138 -2.51 5.19 24.20
C ASN A 138 -3.53 6.34 24.15
N GLU A 139 -3.13 7.53 23.70
CA GLU A 139 -4.05 8.66 23.57
C GLU A 139 -5.12 8.41 22.50
N VAL A 140 -4.72 7.98 21.29
CA VAL A 140 -5.68 7.74 20.21
C VAL A 140 -6.59 6.54 20.50
N SER A 141 -6.06 5.50 21.14
CA SER A 141 -6.86 4.36 21.60
C SER A 141 -7.86 4.76 22.68
N ARG A 142 -7.46 5.59 23.66
CA ARG A 142 -8.38 6.08 24.69
C ARG A 142 -9.53 6.88 24.08
N LYS A 143 -9.22 7.82 23.18
CA LYS A 143 -10.23 8.60 22.45
C LYS A 143 -11.22 7.70 21.70
N LEU A 144 -10.71 6.67 21.01
CA LEU A 144 -11.56 5.70 20.32
C LEU A 144 -12.45 4.94 21.31
N THR A 145 -11.91 4.46 22.43
CA THR A 145 -12.72 3.74 23.43
C THR A 145 -13.79 4.63 24.06
N GLU A 146 -13.50 5.90 24.29
CA GLU A 146 -14.49 6.88 24.78
C GLU A 146 -15.62 7.06 23.77
N GLN A 147 -15.30 7.21 22.48
CA GLN A 147 -16.30 7.30 21.40
C GLN A 147 -17.15 6.03 21.31
N LEU A 148 -16.53 4.85 21.44
CA LEU A 148 -17.24 3.56 21.37
C LEU A 148 -18.04 3.23 22.63
N SER A 149 -17.69 3.81 23.79
CA SER A 149 -18.41 3.62 25.05
C SER A 149 -19.81 4.25 25.06
N VAL A 150 -20.07 5.19 24.14
CA VAL A 150 -21.38 5.83 24.00
C VAL A 150 -22.37 4.85 23.40
N SER A 151 -23.39 4.49 24.21
CA SER A 151 -24.49 3.63 23.79
C SER A 151 -25.12 4.16 22.51
N SER A 152 -25.17 3.31 21.49
CA SER A 152 -25.61 3.66 20.15
C SER A 152 -26.19 2.42 19.47
N PRO A 153 -27.12 2.58 18.51
CA PRO A 153 -27.60 1.46 17.72
C PRO A 153 -26.43 0.81 16.94
N PRO A 154 -26.58 -0.45 16.49
CA PRO A 154 -25.60 -1.07 15.62
C PRO A 154 -25.29 -0.18 14.41
N SER A 155 -24.03 0.22 14.28
CA SER A 155 -23.57 1.13 13.24
C SER A 155 -22.14 0.83 12.85
N ASP A 156 -21.78 1.17 11.61
CA ASP A 156 -20.40 1.04 11.11
C ASP A 156 -19.47 2.04 11.81
N ARG A 157 -18.47 1.52 12.52
CA ARG A 157 -17.46 2.29 13.27
C ARG A 157 -16.16 2.52 12.51
N THR A 158 -16.12 2.17 11.22
CA THR A 158 -14.91 2.26 10.40
C THR A 158 -14.39 3.70 10.30
N ASN A 159 -15.25 4.71 10.40
CA ASN A 159 -14.83 6.11 10.35
C ASN A 159 -14.05 6.54 11.61
N GLU A 160 -14.52 6.13 12.78
CA GLU A 160 -13.87 6.41 14.07
C GLU A 160 -12.53 5.69 14.15
N ILE A 161 -12.48 4.43 13.69
CA ILE A 161 -11.22 3.66 13.62
C ILE A 161 -10.26 4.31 12.62
N PHE A 162 -10.77 4.80 11.48
CA PHE A 162 -9.97 5.50 10.47
C PHE A 162 -9.35 6.78 11.04
N GLU A 163 -10.14 7.61 11.71
CA GLU A 163 -9.63 8.83 12.37
C GLU A 163 -8.56 8.49 13.42
N MET A 164 -8.78 7.45 14.23
CA MET A 164 -7.81 6.96 15.20
C MET A 164 -6.50 6.53 14.52
N ALA A 165 -6.58 5.76 13.44
CA ALA A 165 -5.41 5.25 12.73
C ALA A 165 -4.61 6.35 12.01
N VAL A 166 -5.27 7.33 11.39
CA VAL A 166 -4.61 8.52 10.81
C VAL A 166 -3.91 9.32 11.90
N ASN A 167 -4.57 9.57 13.03
CA ASN A 167 -3.98 10.32 14.14
C ASN A 167 -2.78 9.58 14.76
N GLY A 168 -2.87 8.26 14.94
CA GLY A 168 -1.77 7.46 15.48
C GLY A 168 -0.57 7.40 14.53
N SER A 169 -0.82 7.19 13.24
CA SER A 169 0.23 7.13 12.22
C SER A 169 0.93 8.48 12.04
N THR A 170 0.19 9.58 11.85
CA THR A 170 0.77 10.93 11.70
C THR A 170 1.57 11.35 12.93
N ARG A 171 1.09 11.05 14.15
CA ARG A 171 1.87 11.33 15.37
C ARG A 171 3.15 10.52 15.45
N SER A 172 3.16 9.28 15.00
CA SER A 172 4.39 8.47 14.99
C SER A 172 5.38 8.95 13.93
N ILE A 173 4.86 9.40 12.78
CA ILE A 173 5.66 9.80 11.62
C ILE A 173 6.25 11.21 11.78
N PHE A 174 5.46 12.17 12.29
CA PHE A 174 5.83 13.58 12.42
C PHE A 174 6.09 14.03 13.87
N SER A 175 5.80 13.17 14.86
CA SER A 175 5.82 13.54 16.29
C SER A 175 4.92 14.72 16.66
N ARG A 176 3.88 14.96 15.85
CA ARG A 176 2.87 16.01 16.03
C ARG A 176 1.51 15.56 15.53
N LYS A 177 0.45 16.22 16.00
CA LYS A 177 -0.90 16.04 15.47
C LYS A 177 -1.01 16.81 14.16
N ILE A 178 -1.34 16.11 13.08
CA ILE A 178 -1.68 16.73 11.81
C ILE A 178 -3.19 16.87 11.75
N PHE A 179 -3.67 18.08 11.47
CA PHE A 179 -5.08 18.33 11.26
C PHE A 179 -5.37 18.28 9.78
N TYR A 180 -6.30 17.41 9.38
CA TYR A 180 -6.86 17.48 8.04
C TYR A 180 -8.31 17.93 8.13
N ASP A 181 -8.69 18.86 7.26
CA ASP A 181 -10.01 19.49 7.27
C ASP A 181 -11.17 18.51 7.03
N ASN A 182 -10.93 17.42 6.28
CA ASN A 182 -11.98 16.48 5.91
C ASN A 182 -11.48 15.02 5.88
N MET A 183 -11.49 14.36 7.04
CA MET A 183 -11.17 12.92 7.19
C MET A 183 -11.98 12.02 6.25
N LYS A 184 -13.26 12.35 6.00
CA LYS A 184 -14.13 11.54 5.13
C LYS A 184 -13.69 11.59 3.68
N GLU A 185 -13.24 12.75 3.20
CA GLU A 185 -12.69 12.89 1.85
C GLU A 185 -11.40 12.07 1.69
N ILE A 186 -10.52 12.09 2.69
CA ILE A 186 -9.27 11.29 2.68
C ILE A 186 -9.59 9.79 2.67
N LYS A 187 -10.49 9.34 3.55
CA LYS A 187 -10.95 7.96 3.57
C LYS A 187 -11.52 7.54 2.22
N PHE A 188 -12.38 8.37 1.63
CA PHE A 188 -12.95 8.13 0.31
C PHE A 188 -11.87 8.02 -0.77
N GLY A 189 -10.83 8.85 -0.72
CA GLY A 189 -9.68 8.77 -1.61
C GLY A 189 -8.94 7.43 -1.50
N ILE A 190 -8.62 7.01 -0.28
CA ILE A 190 -7.95 5.71 -0.02
C ILE A 190 -8.81 4.55 -0.49
N ASP A 191 -10.10 4.53 -0.13
CA ASP A 191 -11.06 3.50 -0.56
C ASP A 191 -11.17 3.43 -2.10
N SER A 192 -11.15 4.59 -2.77
CA SER A 192 -11.22 4.68 -4.23
C SER A 192 -9.95 4.13 -4.89
N VAL A 193 -8.77 4.49 -4.37
CA VAL A 193 -7.49 3.95 -4.85
C VAL A 193 -7.43 2.43 -4.63
N GLY A 194 -7.84 1.94 -3.46
CA GLY A 194 -7.91 0.51 -3.16
C GLY A 194 -8.79 -0.26 -4.16
N LYS A 195 -9.97 0.28 -4.49
CA LYS A 195 -10.86 -0.30 -5.53
C LYS A 195 -10.20 -0.34 -6.90
N LEU A 196 -9.54 0.76 -7.32
CA LEU A 196 -8.83 0.82 -8.60
C LEU A 196 -7.70 -0.20 -8.68
N LEU A 197 -6.97 -0.40 -7.57
CA LEU A 197 -5.90 -1.40 -7.47
C LEU A 197 -6.44 -2.83 -7.61
N ILE A 198 -7.49 -3.19 -6.87
CA ILE A 198 -8.12 -4.51 -6.95
C ILE A 198 -8.66 -4.77 -8.35
N LEU A 199 -9.34 -3.79 -8.95
CA LEU A 199 -9.85 -3.88 -10.32
C LEU A 199 -8.72 -4.15 -11.31
N ARG A 200 -7.62 -3.41 -11.20
CA ARG A 200 -6.48 -3.53 -12.10
C ARG A 200 -5.67 -4.82 -11.89
N LEU A 201 -5.65 -5.37 -10.67
CA LEU A 201 -5.00 -6.64 -10.36
C LEU A 201 -5.70 -7.83 -11.02
N PHE A 202 -7.03 -7.84 -11.02
CA PHE A 202 -7.82 -8.99 -11.44
C PHE A 202 -8.34 -8.90 -12.88
N LYS A 203 -8.44 -7.70 -13.46
CA LYS A 203 -8.94 -7.51 -14.84
C LYS A 203 -7.79 -7.27 -15.79
N PHE A 204 -7.38 -8.31 -16.51
CA PHE A 204 -6.21 -8.25 -17.41
C PHE A 204 -6.28 -7.12 -18.46
N TRP A 205 -7.47 -6.78 -18.97
CA TRP A 205 -7.61 -5.67 -19.93
C TRP A 205 -7.29 -4.31 -19.32
N LEU A 206 -7.43 -4.15 -18.00
CA LEU A 206 -7.03 -2.92 -17.29
C LEU A 206 -5.53 -2.81 -17.06
N HIS A 207 -4.73 -3.81 -17.44
CA HIS A 207 -3.27 -3.69 -17.37
C HIS A 207 -2.74 -2.72 -18.43
N PHE A 208 -3.48 -2.53 -19.54
CA PHE A 208 -3.15 -1.54 -20.55
C PHE A 208 -3.40 -0.12 -20.02
N ASP A 209 -2.32 0.64 -19.81
CA ASP A 209 -2.37 1.98 -19.19
C ASP A 209 -3.35 2.93 -19.89
N TRP A 210 -3.35 2.96 -21.22
CA TRP A 210 -4.22 3.85 -21.98
C TRP A 210 -5.71 3.51 -21.77
N LEU A 211 -6.05 2.23 -21.71
CA LEU A 211 -7.43 1.78 -21.56
C LEU A 211 -7.90 2.03 -20.14
N PHE A 212 -7.06 1.74 -19.15
CA PHE A 212 -7.34 2.02 -17.75
C PHE A 212 -7.55 3.53 -17.50
N LYS A 213 -6.63 4.37 -18.00
CA LYS A 213 -6.74 5.83 -17.91
C LYS A 213 -8.00 6.34 -18.61
N LEU A 214 -8.39 5.77 -19.74
CA LEU A 214 -9.60 6.17 -20.47
C LEU A 214 -10.88 5.79 -19.72
N LEU A 215 -10.96 4.58 -19.17
CA LEU A 215 -12.17 4.08 -18.51
C LEU A 215 -12.39 4.71 -17.13
N TYR A 216 -11.31 4.94 -16.37
CA TYR A 216 -11.37 5.40 -14.99
C TYR A 216 -10.85 6.83 -14.81
N TRP A 217 -10.91 7.65 -15.86
CA TRP A 217 -10.31 8.99 -15.85
C TRP A 217 -10.89 9.90 -14.76
N LYS A 218 -12.19 9.77 -14.45
CA LYS A 218 -12.87 10.60 -13.44
C LYS A 218 -12.41 10.22 -12.04
N GLU A 219 -12.42 8.93 -11.74
CA GLU A 219 -11.99 8.34 -10.47
C GLU A 219 -10.51 8.63 -10.22
N LEU A 220 -9.68 8.52 -11.27
CA LEU A 220 -8.26 8.89 -11.20
C LEU A 220 -8.09 10.38 -10.91
N LYS A 221 -8.81 11.25 -11.63
CA LYS A 221 -8.73 12.70 -11.43
C LYS A 221 -9.14 13.11 -10.01
N GLU A 222 -10.20 12.51 -9.49
CA GLU A 222 -10.65 12.75 -8.11
C GLU A 222 -9.65 12.22 -7.08
N SER A 223 -9.14 11.01 -7.28
CA SER A 223 -8.12 10.41 -6.40
C SER A 223 -6.84 11.24 -6.38
N PHE A 224 -6.38 11.75 -7.53
CA PHE A 224 -5.22 12.64 -7.59
C PHE A 224 -5.46 13.97 -6.88
N LYS A 225 -6.64 14.56 -7.04
CA LYS A 225 -6.99 15.80 -6.31
C LYS A 225 -6.91 15.60 -4.79
N ILE A 226 -7.40 14.47 -4.29
CA ILE A 226 -7.35 14.15 -2.85
C ILE A 226 -5.91 13.89 -2.42
N ARG A 227 -5.14 13.14 -3.22
CA ARG A 227 -3.71 12.89 -2.99
C ARG A 227 -2.94 14.20 -2.89
N ASP A 228 -3.10 15.10 -3.85
CA ASP A 228 -2.36 16.36 -3.93
C ASP A 228 -2.67 17.25 -2.72
N LYS A 229 -3.95 17.32 -2.30
CA LYS A 229 -4.32 17.98 -1.04
C LYS A 229 -3.61 17.37 0.18
N CYS A 230 -3.55 16.04 0.27
CA CYS A 230 -2.86 15.37 1.38
C CYS A 230 -1.35 15.66 1.36
N MET A 231 -0.75 15.67 0.17
CA MET A 231 0.66 16.00 -0.05
C MET A 231 0.96 17.45 0.31
N ASP A 232 0.06 18.38 0.02
CA ASP A 232 0.18 19.79 0.42
C ASP A 232 0.21 19.92 1.94
N VAL A 233 -0.70 19.26 2.65
CA VAL A 233 -0.73 19.24 4.13
C VAL A 233 0.59 18.67 4.68
N ILE A 234 1.02 17.51 4.18
CA ILE A 234 2.29 16.87 4.59
C ILE A 234 3.49 17.80 4.33
N SER A 235 3.50 18.48 3.19
CA SER A 235 4.57 19.38 2.79
C SER A 235 4.62 20.63 3.68
N GLN A 236 3.48 21.18 4.08
CA GLN A 236 3.42 22.29 5.03
C GLN A 236 3.90 21.86 6.42
N GLU A 237 3.42 20.72 6.92
CA GLU A 237 3.85 20.17 8.20
C GLU A 237 5.36 19.91 8.25
N TRP A 238 5.93 19.44 7.14
CA TRP A 238 7.37 19.31 7.00
C TRP A 238 8.07 20.68 7.08
N LYS A 239 7.61 21.69 6.33
CA LYS A 239 8.19 23.05 6.36
C LYS A 239 8.18 23.63 7.76
N ASP A 240 7.06 23.52 8.47
CA ASP A 240 6.93 24.01 9.83
C ASP A 240 7.89 23.27 10.77
N GLY A 241 8.01 21.94 10.59
CA GLY A 241 9.00 21.14 11.32
C GLY A 241 10.44 21.55 11.06
N ALA A 242 10.78 21.93 9.83
CA ALA A 242 12.10 22.41 9.46
C ALA A 242 12.43 23.76 10.10
N THR A 243 11.49 24.70 10.05
CA THR A 243 11.63 26.04 10.64
C THR A 243 11.84 25.96 12.16
N ILE A 244 11.11 25.08 12.84
CA ILE A 244 11.28 24.81 14.27
C ILE A 244 12.68 24.24 14.56
N LYS A 245 13.13 23.25 13.77
CA LYS A 245 14.45 22.62 13.96
C LYS A 245 15.61 23.60 13.72
N LYS A 246 15.41 24.62 12.87
CA LYS A 246 16.38 25.69 12.58
C LYS A 246 16.33 26.87 13.58
N GLY A 247 15.34 26.91 14.47
CA GLY A 247 15.21 27.97 15.48
C GLY A 247 14.73 29.32 14.95
N GLU A 248 14.03 29.35 13.81
CA GLU A 248 13.63 30.59 13.10
C GLU A 248 12.24 31.12 13.49
N LEU A 249 11.47 30.39 14.32
CA LEU A 249 10.21 30.85 14.91
C LEU A 249 10.42 31.23 16.38
N PRO A 250 9.86 32.35 16.88
CA PRO A 250 9.95 32.70 18.30
C PRO A 250 9.34 31.57 19.12
N GLY A 251 10.13 30.98 20.01
CA GLY A 251 9.67 30.01 20.98
C GLY A 251 8.78 30.67 22.02
N GLU A 252 7.53 30.97 21.65
CA GLU A 252 6.50 31.37 22.61
C GLU A 252 5.59 30.17 22.91
N ASN A 253 5.89 29.53 24.05
CA ASN A 253 4.97 28.76 24.89
C ASN A 253 4.10 27.70 24.21
N GLN A 254 4.65 26.57 23.71
CA GLN A 254 3.82 25.37 23.51
C GLN A 254 4.58 24.08 23.85
N ASN A 255 4.13 23.43 24.93
CA ASN A 255 4.44 22.11 25.46
C ASN A 255 5.41 21.19 24.69
N THR A 256 6.37 20.69 25.47
CA THR A 256 6.98 19.35 25.59
C THR A 256 6.29 18.09 25.00
N ASP A 257 5.52 18.17 23.91
CA ASP A 257 4.75 17.03 23.35
C ASP A 257 5.41 16.33 22.14
N ARG A 258 6.67 16.66 21.83
CA ARG A 258 7.42 15.90 20.82
C ARG A 258 7.75 14.52 21.38
N LEU A 259 7.34 13.47 20.68
CA LEU A 259 7.72 12.10 21.02
C LEU A 259 9.24 11.96 21.00
N SER A 260 9.80 11.27 21.99
CA SER A 260 11.25 11.15 22.18
C SER A 260 11.93 10.21 21.18
N GLY A 261 11.16 9.42 20.44
CA GLY A 261 11.66 8.48 19.45
C GLY A 261 12.11 9.15 18.15
N LEU A 262 13.01 8.48 17.44
CA LEU A 262 13.39 8.82 16.07
C LEU A 262 12.19 8.63 15.16
N ASN A 263 11.73 9.69 14.51
CA ASN A 263 10.60 9.64 13.58
C ASN A 263 11.08 9.74 12.11
N LEU A 264 10.16 9.62 11.15
CA LEU A 264 10.52 9.66 9.73
C LEU A 264 11.02 11.05 9.30
N VAL A 265 10.48 12.11 9.91
CA VAL A 265 10.95 13.49 9.70
C VAL A 265 12.42 13.64 10.08
N ASP A 266 12.87 13.01 11.16
CA ASP A 266 14.27 13.04 11.58
C ASP A 266 15.20 12.34 10.59
N VAL A 267 14.82 11.14 10.15
CA VAL A 267 15.58 10.40 9.12
C VAL A 267 15.69 11.23 7.84
N MET A 268 14.61 11.88 7.43
CA MET A 268 14.60 12.74 6.25
C MET A 268 15.56 13.94 6.40
N PHE A 269 15.57 14.62 7.55
CA PHE A 269 16.48 15.75 7.80
C PHE A 269 17.95 15.35 7.73
N GLU A 270 18.28 14.14 8.15
CA GLU A 270 19.65 13.60 8.08
C GLU A 270 20.07 13.19 6.65
N ASN A 271 19.11 13.09 5.72
CA ASN A 271 19.32 12.54 4.38
C ASN A 271 18.80 13.48 3.26
N LEU A 272 19.07 14.78 3.39
CA LEU A 272 18.82 15.77 2.34
C LEU A 272 19.71 15.54 1.10
N PRO A 273 19.26 15.86 -0.13
CA PRO A 273 18.04 16.61 -0.48
C PRO A 273 16.74 15.80 -0.39
N ILE A 274 15.61 16.50 -0.24
CA ILE A 274 14.26 15.91 -0.15
C ILE A 274 13.89 15.12 -1.42
N ILE A 275 14.22 15.72 -2.56
CA ILE A 275 13.97 15.17 -3.88
C ILE A 275 15.32 14.86 -4.49
N SER A 276 15.45 13.63 -4.97
CA SER A 276 16.58 13.10 -5.72
C SER A 276 16.09 12.52 -7.05
N ASP A 277 17.01 12.23 -7.96
CA ASP A 277 16.66 11.77 -9.32
C ASP A 277 15.76 10.52 -9.33
N ASP A 278 15.92 9.65 -8.35
CA ASP A 278 15.25 8.35 -8.25
C ASP A 278 14.21 8.26 -7.11
N HIS A 279 14.11 9.28 -6.26
CA HIS A 279 13.31 9.21 -5.03
C HIS A 279 12.87 10.58 -4.48
N ASP A 280 11.64 10.63 -3.96
CA ASP A 280 11.07 11.74 -3.21
C ASP A 280 10.68 11.26 -1.81
N TRP A 281 11.22 11.89 -0.77
CA TRP A 281 10.86 11.55 0.61
C TRP A 281 9.37 11.78 0.92
N MET A 282 8.69 12.67 0.21
CA MET A 282 7.25 12.87 0.37
C MET A 282 6.44 11.62 -0.02
N ASP A 283 6.93 10.84 -0.99
CA ASP A 283 6.33 9.55 -1.35
C ASP A 283 6.39 8.54 -0.18
N GLU A 284 7.43 8.61 0.65
CA GLU A 284 7.55 7.77 1.85
C GLU A 284 6.55 8.18 2.94
N PHE A 285 6.36 9.47 3.17
CA PHE A 285 5.38 9.96 4.14
C PHE A 285 3.98 9.47 3.80
N ILE A 286 3.52 9.70 2.56
CA ILE A 286 2.18 9.27 2.16
C ILE A 286 2.04 7.75 2.21
N THR A 287 3.07 7.01 1.80
CA THR A 287 3.05 5.54 1.81
C THR A 287 2.97 4.98 3.23
N MET A 288 3.72 5.56 4.16
CA MET A 288 3.70 5.15 5.57
C MET A 288 2.35 5.47 6.22
N ILE A 289 1.76 6.65 5.96
CA ILE A 289 0.44 7.02 6.48
C ILE A 289 -0.64 6.09 5.92
N VAL A 290 -0.70 5.91 4.60
CA VAL A 290 -1.71 5.05 3.94
C VAL A 290 -1.57 3.61 4.40
N GLY A 291 -0.34 3.07 4.40
CA GLY A 291 -0.05 1.70 4.82
C GLY A 291 -0.38 1.45 6.30
N ALA A 292 -0.08 2.40 7.19
CA ALA A 292 -0.42 2.31 8.61
C ALA A 292 -1.91 2.56 8.90
N THR A 293 -2.64 3.24 8.02
CA THR A 293 -4.05 3.55 8.25
C THR A 293 -4.96 2.43 7.77
N ASP A 294 -4.91 2.10 6.48
CA ASP A 294 -5.86 1.18 5.83
C ASP A 294 -5.82 -0.24 6.42
N THR A 295 -4.61 -0.71 6.73
CA THR A 295 -4.40 -2.03 7.34
C THR A 295 -4.90 -2.12 8.77
N ILE A 296 -4.69 -1.07 9.59
CA ILE A 296 -5.18 -1.00 10.97
C ILE A 296 -6.71 -0.95 11.00
N VAL A 297 -7.30 -0.15 10.13
CA VAL A 297 -8.76 -0.05 10.01
C VAL A 297 -9.37 -1.41 9.70
N SER A 298 -8.84 -2.10 8.69
CA SER A 298 -9.30 -3.44 8.33
C SER A 298 -9.14 -4.43 9.50
N ALA A 299 -7.96 -4.48 10.12
CA ALA A 299 -7.67 -5.41 11.22
C ALA A 299 -8.58 -5.19 12.43
N LEU A 300 -8.76 -3.93 12.86
CA LEU A 300 -9.61 -3.61 14.01
C LEU A 300 -11.09 -3.77 13.71
N SER A 301 -11.55 -3.43 12.51
CA SER A 301 -12.94 -3.68 12.11
C SER A 301 -13.27 -5.17 12.13
N PHE A 302 -12.37 -6.03 11.61
CA PHE A 302 -12.54 -7.48 11.70
C PHE A 302 -12.49 -7.98 13.15
N LEU A 303 -11.56 -7.47 13.95
CA LEU A 303 -11.44 -7.83 15.36
C LEU A 303 -12.73 -7.52 16.13
N LEU A 304 -13.25 -6.29 16.01
CA LEU A 304 -14.49 -5.88 16.68
C LEU A 304 -15.66 -6.73 16.21
N PHE A 305 -15.79 -6.95 14.90
CA PHE A 305 -16.82 -7.83 14.35
C PHE A 305 -16.76 -9.25 14.91
N THR A 306 -15.56 -9.79 15.14
CA THR A 306 -15.39 -11.14 15.71
C THR A 306 -15.67 -11.22 17.21
N ILE A 307 -15.50 -10.13 17.95
CA ILE A 307 -15.71 -10.09 19.41
C ILE A 307 -17.20 -9.88 19.75
N GLY A 308 -17.96 -9.18 18.90
CA GLY A 308 -19.39 -8.89 19.08
C GLY A 308 -19.62 -7.49 19.60
#